data_AF-A0A1I5TBZ8-F1
#
_entry.id   AF-A0A1I5TBZ8-F1
#
_cell.length_a   1.000
_cell.length_b   1.000
_cell.length_c   1.000
_cell.angle_alpha   90.00
_cell.angle_beta   90.00
_cell.angle_gamma   90.00
#
_symmetry.space_group_name_H-M   'P 1'
#
loop_
_entity.id
_entity.type
_entity.pdbx_description
1 polymer ?
#
loop_
_entity_poly.entity_id
_entity_poly.type
_entity_poly.pdbx_seq_one_letter_code
_entity_poly.pdbx_strand_id
1 'polypeptide(L)'
;MRGAPARDNRAMVEISNMDMDALAAEAAEWRRRALRGDARARGMAHELERTLRRRLPSMPVAGLELDTRPLELRKPPPRWWKLW
;
A
#
# COMPACT_ATOMS: atom_id res chain seq x y z
N MET A 1 5.54 -5.99 28.60
CA MET A 1 4.33 -6.32 27.83
C MET A 1 3.66 -5.03 27.37
N ARG A 2 3.92 -4.56 26.15
CA ARG A 2 3.33 -3.30 25.62
C ARG A 2 2.24 -3.73 24.64
N GLY A 3 0.98 -3.62 25.06
CA GLY A 3 -0.18 -4.03 24.26
C GLY A 3 -0.14 -3.37 22.89
N ALA A 4 -0.40 -4.14 21.83
CA ALA A 4 -0.62 -3.59 20.51
C ALA A 4 -1.72 -2.53 20.63
N PRO A 5 -1.52 -1.29 20.11
CA PRO A 5 -2.56 -0.29 20.18
C PRO A 5 -3.77 -0.85 19.44
N ALA A 6 -4.89 -0.97 20.16
CA ALA A 6 -6.18 -1.23 19.54
C ALA A 6 -6.32 -0.22 18.39
N ARG A 7 -6.53 -0.73 17.17
CA ARG A 7 -6.76 0.12 16.00
C ARG A 7 -7.86 1.10 16.36
N ASP A 8 -7.54 2.39 16.39
CA ASP A 8 -8.54 3.41 16.66
C ASP A 8 -9.51 3.43 15.48
N ASN A 9 -10.67 2.80 15.69
CA ASN A 9 -11.68 2.64 14.65
C ASN A 9 -12.25 4.00 14.23
N ARG A 10 -12.17 5.01 15.11
CA ARG A 10 -12.55 6.40 14.80
C ARG A 10 -11.61 6.99 13.76
N ALA A 11 -10.29 6.81 13.93
CA ALA A 11 -9.30 7.26 12.96
C ALA A 11 -9.49 6.59 11.59
N MET A 12 -9.86 5.31 11.55
CA MET A 12 -10.17 4.62 10.28
C MET A 12 -11.42 5.18 9.59
N VAL A 13 -12.46 5.55 10.34
CA VAL A 13 -13.68 6.18 9.79
C VAL A 13 -13.37 7.58 9.27
N GLU A 14 -12.55 8.34 9.98
CA GLU A 14 -12.11 9.69 9.56
C GLU A 14 -11.33 9.64 8.25
N ILE A 15 -10.33 8.75 8.14
CA ILE A 15 -9.59 8.50 6.89
C ILE A 15 -10.54 8.09 5.76
N SER A 16 -11.57 7.30 6.05
CA SER A 16 -12.55 6.84 5.05
C SER A 16 -13.52 7.94 4.58
N ASN A 17 -13.62 9.05 5.30
CA ASN A 17 -14.51 10.18 4.97
C ASN A 17 -13.76 11.40 4.41
N MET A 18 -12.43 11.46 4.53
CA MET A 18 -11.62 12.54 3.98
C MET A 18 -11.68 12.61 2.45
N ASP A 19 -11.46 13.78 1.88
CA ASP A 19 -11.29 13.98 0.44
C ASP A 19 -9.96 13.40 -0.08
N MET A 20 -9.87 13.08 -1.37
CA MET A 20 -8.68 12.47 -1.99
C MET A 20 -7.42 13.33 -1.88
N ASP A 21 -7.53 14.65 -2.10
CA ASP A 21 -6.37 15.54 -2.06
C ASP A 21 -5.86 15.71 -0.63
N ALA A 22 -6.78 15.83 0.33
CA ALA A 22 -6.47 15.87 1.75
C ALA A 22 -5.77 14.59 2.22
N LEU A 23 -6.25 13.44 1.74
CA LEU A 23 -5.70 12.12 2.08
C LEU A 23 -4.30 11.92 1.48
N ALA A 24 -4.05 12.46 0.28
CA ALA A 24 -2.72 12.48 -0.35
C ALA A 24 -1.73 13.39 0.38
N ALA A 25 -2.15 14.59 0.76
CA ALA A 25 -1.33 15.52 1.53
C ALA A 25 -0.95 14.93 2.90
N GLU A 26 -1.90 14.32 3.60
CA GLU A 26 -1.65 13.72 4.91
C GLU A 26 -0.75 12.48 4.80
N ALA A 27 -0.97 11.63 3.79
CA ALA A 27 -0.09 10.49 3.52
C ALA A 27 1.37 10.94 3.32
N ALA A 28 1.59 12.01 2.56
CA ALA A 28 2.93 12.55 2.29
C ALA A 28 3.60 13.13 3.55
N GLU A 29 2.85 13.76 4.45
CA GLU A 29 3.35 14.23 5.75
C GLU A 29 3.77 13.06 6.66
N TRP A 30 2.93 12.04 6.79
CA TRP A 30 3.27 10.85 7.58
C TRP A 30 4.45 10.07 6.98
N ARG A 31 4.53 10.00 5.65
CA ARG A 31 5.68 9.40 4.95
C ARG A 31 6.98 10.13 5.30
N ARG A 32 6.98 11.47 5.28
CA ARG A 32 8.15 12.27 5.67
C ARG A 32 8.55 12.04 7.13
N ARG A 33 7.59 11.94 8.04
CA ARG A 33 7.85 11.60 9.46
C ARG A 33 8.44 10.20 9.61
N ALA A 34 7.92 9.22 8.88
CA ALA A 34 8.43 7.86 8.87
C ALA A 34 9.87 7.75 8.34
N LEU A 35 10.20 8.54 7.31
CA LEU A 35 11.56 8.61 6.76
C LEU A 35 12.56 9.25 7.73
N ARG A 36 12.10 10.15 8.61
CA ARG A 36 12.90 10.71 9.72
C ARG A 36 13.10 9.73 10.89
N GLY A 37 12.56 8.52 10.80
CA GLY A 37 12.78 7.45 11.79
C GLY A 37 11.60 7.19 12.74
N ASP A 38 10.47 7.89 12.59
CA ASP A 38 9.29 7.62 13.41
C ASP A 38 8.63 6.29 12.99
N ALA A 39 8.77 5.27 13.84
CA ALA A 39 8.20 3.95 13.60
C ALA A 39 6.67 3.92 13.65
N ARG A 40 6.03 4.82 14.42
CA ARG A 40 4.55 4.91 14.50
C ARG A 40 3.97 5.60 13.27
N ALA A 41 4.73 6.53 12.67
CA ALA A 41 4.35 7.21 11.44
C ALA A 41 4.23 6.28 10.23
N ARG A 42 4.98 5.16 10.20
CA ARG A 42 4.90 4.17 9.11
C ARG A 42 3.51 3.55 8.98
N GLY A 43 2.87 3.22 10.10
CA GLY A 43 1.53 2.63 10.12
C GLY A 43 0.48 3.58 9.58
N MET A 44 0.50 4.84 10.03
CA MET A 44 -0.43 5.87 9.57
C MET A 44 -0.25 6.20 8.09
N ALA A 45 0.99 6.36 7.63
CA ALA A 45 1.29 6.57 6.22
C ALA A 45 0.71 5.44 5.34
N HIS A 46 0.92 4.18 5.77
CA HIS A 46 0.46 3.02 5.02
C HIS A 46 -1.07 2.96 4.88
N GLU A 47 -1.83 3.23 5.96
CA GLU A 47 -3.28 3.18 5.92
C GLU A 47 -3.89 4.29 5.05
N LEU A 48 -3.30 5.50 5.08
CA LEU A 48 -3.67 6.60 4.19
C LEU A 48 -3.38 6.21 2.72
N GLU A 49 -2.15 5.78 2.41
CA GLU A 49 -1.77 5.35 1.05
C GLU A 49 -2.62 4.17 0.53
N ARG A 50 -3.01 3.25 1.40
CA ARG A 50 -3.91 2.14 1.06
C ARG A 50 -5.31 2.63 0.72
N THR A 51 -5.82 3.61 1.45
CA THR A 51 -7.13 4.20 1.19
C THR A 51 -7.13 4.99 -0.11
N LEU A 52 -6.06 5.75 -0.40
CA LEU A 52 -5.84 6.35 -1.73
C LEU A 52 -5.92 5.29 -2.82
N ARG A 53 -5.09 4.24 -2.74
CA ARG A 53 -5.02 3.20 -3.78
C ARG A 53 -6.34 2.49 -4.03
N ARG A 54 -7.21 2.38 -3.02
CA ARG A 54 -8.55 1.79 -3.17
C ARG A 54 -9.54 2.71 -3.87
N ARG A 55 -9.39 4.02 -3.69
CA ARG A 55 -10.30 5.03 -4.24
C ARG A 55 -9.86 5.52 -5.61
N LEU A 56 -8.55 5.55 -5.87
CA LEU A 56 -8.07 5.74 -7.24
C LEU A 56 -8.68 4.62 -8.10
N PRO A 57 -9.19 4.95 -9.30
CA PRO A 57 -9.61 3.93 -10.23
C PRO A 57 -8.43 2.98 -10.42
N SER A 58 -8.67 1.68 -10.26
CA SER A 58 -7.65 0.68 -10.53
C SER A 58 -7.12 0.97 -11.92
N MET A 59 -5.85 1.38 -12.02
CA MET A 59 -5.18 1.37 -13.31
C MET A 59 -5.37 -0.05 -13.83
N PRO A 60 -5.95 -0.25 -15.04
CA PRO A 60 -5.91 -1.56 -15.64
C PRO A 60 -4.44 -1.95 -15.63
N VAL A 61 -4.14 -3.08 -15.02
CA VAL A 61 -2.77 -3.59 -14.98
C VAL A 61 -2.45 -4.08 -16.39
N ALA A 62 -2.27 -3.12 -17.29
CA ALA A 62 -2.08 -3.33 -18.70
C ALA A 62 -0.76 -4.10 -18.85
N GLY A 63 -0.87 -5.35 -19.31
CA GLY A 63 0.29 -6.21 -19.57
C GLY A 63 0.63 -7.24 -18.50
N LEU A 64 -0.13 -7.37 -17.41
CA LEU A 64 -0.07 -8.57 -16.56
C LEU A 64 -1.10 -9.60 -17.04
N GLU A 65 -0.87 -10.18 -18.22
CA GLU A 65 -1.52 -11.44 -18.58
C GLU A 65 -1.05 -12.49 -17.57
N LEU A 66 -1.92 -12.80 -16.61
CA LEU A 66 -1.61 -13.83 -15.62
C LEU A 66 -1.63 -15.18 -16.35
N ASP A 67 -0.50 -15.90 -16.34
CA ASP A 67 -0.43 -17.23 -16.92
C ASP A 67 -1.33 -18.19 -16.12
N THR A 68 -2.56 -18.40 -16.58
CA THR A 68 -3.57 -19.27 -15.95
C THR A 68 -3.42 -20.74 -16.31
N ARG A 69 -2.43 -21.11 -17.14
CA ARG A 69 -2.20 -22.50 -17.55
C ARG A 69 -1.88 -23.39 -16.34
N PRO A 70 -2.17 -24.71 -16.41
CA PRO A 70 -1.70 -25.68 -15.41
C PRO A 70 -0.19 -25.59 -15.20
N LEU A 71 0.28 -25.85 -13.98
CA LEU A 71 1.69 -25.62 -13.58
C LEU A 71 2.71 -26.25 -14.55
N GLU A 72 2.42 -27.46 -15.01
CA GLU A 72 3.23 -28.23 -15.97
C GLU A 72 3.45 -27.52 -17.32
N LEU A 73 2.54 -26.62 -17.70
CA LEU A 73 2.56 -25.91 -18.99
C LEU A 73 3.00 -24.45 -18.87
N ARG A 74 3.28 -23.97 -17.66
CA ARG A 74 3.70 -22.58 -17.42
C ARG A 74 5.12 -22.35 -17.88
N LYS A 75 5.34 -21.22 -18.56
CA LYS A 75 6.70 -20.81 -18.95
C LYS A 75 7.42 -20.25 -17.71
N PRO A 76 8.65 -20.67 -17.41
CA PRO A 76 9.39 -20.08 -16.31
C PRO A 76 9.66 -18.59 -16.61
N PRO A 77 9.51 -17.69 -15.62
CA PRO A 77 9.80 -16.28 -15.83
C PRO A 77 11.29 -16.07 -16.12
N PRO A 78 11.65 -15.04 -16.93
CA PRO A 78 13.04 -14.73 -17.23
C PRO A 78 13.79 -14.40 -15.92
N ARG A 79 14.94 -15.05 -15.74
CA ARG A 79 15.77 -14.93 -14.53
C ARG A 79 16.83 -13.86 -14.73
N TRP A 80 16.40 -12.64 -15.08
CA TRP A 80 17.30 -11.50 -15.28
C TRP A 80 18.13 -11.16 -14.02
N TRP A 81 17.64 -11.55 -12.84
CA TRP A 81 18.33 -11.46 -11.55
C TRP A 81 19.40 -12.52 -11.31
N LYS A 82 19.60 -13.50 -12.20
CA LYS A 82 20.70 -14.48 -12.12
C LYS A 82 21.98 -14.04 -12.83
N LEU A 83 21.94 -12.88 -13.48
CA LEU A 83 23.08 -12.29 -14.19
C LEU A 83 23.93 -11.38 -13.28
N TRP A 84 23.70 -11.42 -11.97
CA TRP A 84 24.46 -10.71 -10.93
C TRP A 84 24.68 -11.63 -9.74
#